data_AF-A0A9E2CHI3-F1
#
_entry.id   AF-A0A9E2CHI3-F1
#
_cell.length_a   1.000
_cell.length_b   1.000
_cell.length_c   1.000
_cell.angle_alpha   90.00
_cell.angle_beta   90.00
_cell.angle_gamma   90.00
#
_symmetry.space_group_name_H-M   'P 1'
#
loop_
_entity.id
_entity.type
_entity.pdbx_description
1 polymer ?
#
loop_
_entity_poly.entity_id
_entity_poly.type
_entity_poly.pdbx_seq_one_letter_code
_entity_poly.pdbx_strand_id
1 'polypeptide(L)'
;QGGDQTMSQLNQAMTGINESSDKISKIIKVIEEIAFQTNLLALNAAVEAARAGEHGKGFAVVADEVRNLAMRAAQAAKETTGLIEDAVHKSQQGTQVAGEVGEVLTQIASGVGKVSELIGEISQAGQEQAQGVEQVNTAVSQMDRVTQQNAATAEESAAAAEELSAQAMTVKATVDELTALVHGGAGCHGASDQSSAPKSRDPASGSDGSTRVGAKKDACKKSGAPKETERSRTAAPIQSVAGEDDGLAHF
;
A
#
# COMPACT_ATOMS: atom_id res chain seq x y z
N GLN A 1 14.73 -13.02 5.35
CA GLN A 1 15.91 -13.90 5.33
C GLN A 1 15.81 -15.07 4.34
N GLY A 2 14.63 -15.41 3.80
CA GLY A 2 14.53 -16.50 2.81
C GLY A 2 15.10 -16.19 1.42
N GLY A 3 14.95 -14.95 0.92
CA GLY A 3 15.31 -14.59 -0.46
C GLY A 3 16.77 -14.83 -0.82
N ASP A 4 17.70 -14.28 -0.04
CA ASP A 4 19.14 -14.44 -0.31
C ASP A 4 19.61 -15.89 -0.19
N GLN A 5 19.04 -16.63 0.76
CA GLN A 5 19.37 -18.04 0.96
C GLN A 5 18.86 -18.90 -0.22
N THR A 6 17.64 -18.66 -0.69
CA THR A 6 17.09 -19.34 -1.87
C THR A 6 17.87 -19.00 -3.14
N MET A 7 18.33 -17.75 -3.29
CA MET A 7 19.14 -17.34 -4.44
C MET A 7 20.55 -17.94 -4.41
N SER A 8 21.15 -18.05 -3.23
CA SER A 8 22.41 -18.78 -3.02
C SER A 8 22.28 -20.26 -3.38
N GLN A 9 21.19 -20.91 -2.96
CA GLN A 9 20.90 -22.30 -3.34
C GLN A 9 20.70 -22.46 -4.85
N LEU A 10 20.03 -21.52 -5.51
CA LEU A 10 19.86 -21.51 -6.96
C LEU A 10 21.21 -21.43 -7.69
N ASN A 11 22.08 -20.52 -7.27
CA ASN A 11 23.44 -20.41 -7.83
C ASN A 11 24.27 -21.67 -7.61
N GLN A 12 24.15 -22.30 -6.43
CA GLN A 12 24.82 -23.56 -6.15
C GLN A 12 24.29 -24.70 -7.03
N ALA A 13 22.98 -24.76 -7.27
CA ALA A 13 22.38 -25.73 -8.17
C ALA A 13 22.83 -25.55 -9.62
N MET A 14 22.88 -24.31 -10.13
CA MET A 14 23.38 -24.00 -11.48
C MET A 14 24.86 -24.37 -11.64
N THR A 15 25.67 -24.11 -10.61
CA THR A 15 27.08 -24.54 -10.58
C THR A 15 27.20 -26.06 -10.62
N GLY A 16 26.38 -26.77 -9.85
CA GLY A 16 26.32 -28.23 -9.88
C GLY A 16 25.91 -28.80 -11.24
N ILE A 17 25.01 -28.12 -11.97
CA ILE A 17 24.62 -28.48 -13.35
C ILE A 17 25.82 -28.36 -14.30
N ASN A 18 26.61 -27.27 -14.21
CA ASN A 18 27.80 -27.08 -15.03
C ASN A 18 28.85 -28.17 -14.77
N GLU A 19 29.15 -28.45 -13.49
CA GLU A 19 30.11 -29.51 -13.14
C GLU A 19 29.66 -30.90 -13.62
N SER A 20 28.36 -31.17 -13.54
CA SER A 20 27.78 -32.43 -14.00
C SER A 20 27.84 -32.53 -15.53
N SER A 21 27.56 -31.44 -16.23
CA SER A 21 27.66 -31.36 -17.69
C SER A 21 29.09 -31.57 -18.19
N ASP A 22 30.09 -31.01 -17.49
CA ASP A 22 31.51 -31.23 -17.78
C ASP A 22 31.91 -32.70 -17.61
N LYS A 23 31.41 -33.37 -16.57
CA LYS A 23 31.64 -34.81 -16.36
C LYS A 23 31.02 -35.64 -17.50
N ILE A 24 29.80 -35.30 -17.91
CA ILE A 24 29.13 -35.97 -19.04
C ILE A 24 29.93 -35.73 -20.33
N SER A 25 30.37 -34.51 -20.61
CA SER A 25 31.20 -34.19 -21.79
C SER A 25 32.47 -35.06 -21.85
N LYS A 26 33.15 -35.27 -20.72
CA LYS A 26 34.31 -36.18 -20.63
C LYS A 26 33.95 -37.63 -20.97
N ILE A 27 32.81 -38.13 -20.49
CA ILE A 27 32.33 -39.49 -20.80
C ILE A 27 32.01 -39.63 -22.29
N ILE A 28 31.35 -38.63 -22.88
CA ILE A 28 31.02 -38.65 -24.32
C ILE A 28 32.29 -38.64 -25.18
N LYS A 29 33.34 -37.91 -24.78
CA LYS A 29 34.66 -37.97 -25.47
C LYS A 29 35.27 -39.36 -25.46
N VAL A 30 35.17 -40.09 -24.33
CA VAL A 30 35.63 -41.48 -24.26
C VAL A 30 34.80 -42.39 -25.18
N ILE A 31 33.49 -42.15 -25.30
CA ILE A 31 32.61 -42.90 -26.22
C ILE A 31 33.00 -42.62 -27.68
N GLU A 32 33.29 -41.36 -28.04
CA GLU A 32 33.80 -41.00 -29.37
C GLU A 32 35.14 -41.70 -29.67
N GLU A 33 36.05 -41.76 -28.69
CA GLU A 33 37.31 -42.49 -28.81
C GLU A 33 37.09 -43.99 -29.03
N ILE A 34 36.18 -44.63 -28.26
CA ILE A 34 35.82 -46.05 -28.43
C ILE A 34 35.23 -46.28 -29.83
N ALA A 35 34.35 -45.40 -30.30
CA ALA A 35 33.77 -45.48 -31.63
C ALA A 35 34.86 -45.37 -32.72
N PHE A 36 35.83 -44.46 -32.55
CA PHE A 36 36.95 -44.32 -33.48
C PHE A 36 37.85 -45.56 -33.50
N GLN A 37 38.20 -46.10 -32.33
CA GLN A 37 38.99 -47.33 -32.21
C GLN A 37 38.26 -48.53 -32.84
N THR A 38 36.95 -48.65 -32.63
CA THR A 38 36.10 -49.70 -33.21
C THR A 38 36.06 -49.59 -34.74
N ASN A 39 35.98 -48.36 -35.26
CA ASN A 39 36.04 -48.09 -36.70
C ASN A 39 37.40 -48.50 -37.30
N LEU A 40 38.51 -48.25 -36.60
CA LEU A 40 39.84 -48.70 -37.05
C LEU A 40 40.00 -50.22 -36.99
N LEU A 41 39.48 -50.89 -35.96
CA LEU A 41 39.47 -52.35 -35.87
C LEU A 41 38.65 -52.98 -37.00
N ALA A 42 37.48 -52.41 -37.31
CA ALA A 42 36.64 -52.86 -38.40
C ALA A 42 37.33 -52.69 -39.76
N LEU A 43 38.05 -51.58 -39.97
CA LEU A 43 38.85 -51.37 -41.18
C LEU A 43 39.95 -52.43 -41.32
N ASN A 44 40.68 -52.73 -40.24
CA ASN A 44 41.70 -53.79 -40.25
C ASN A 44 41.10 -55.16 -40.56
N ALA A 45 39.91 -55.47 -40.00
CA ALA A 45 39.19 -56.71 -40.28
C ALA A 45 38.75 -56.80 -41.75
N ALA A 46 38.28 -55.69 -42.34
CA ALA A 46 37.92 -55.64 -43.76
C ALA A 46 39.12 -55.89 -44.68
N VAL A 47 40.30 -55.36 -44.33
CA VAL A 47 41.55 -55.60 -45.06
C VAL A 47 41.97 -57.07 -44.98
N GLU A 48 41.93 -57.67 -43.79
CA GLU A 48 42.30 -59.08 -43.63
C GLU A 48 41.29 -60.02 -44.29
N ALA A 49 40.00 -59.67 -44.30
CA ALA A 49 38.97 -60.37 -45.04
C ALA A 49 39.22 -60.31 -46.57
N ALA A 50 39.63 -59.16 -47.09
CA ALA A 50 40.03 -59.03 -48.51
C ALA A 50 41.27 -59.88 -48.82
N ARG A 51 42.22 -59.97 -47.88
CA ARG A 51 43.44 -60.77 -48.01
C ARG A 51 43.17 -62.27 -48.02
N ALA A 52 42.16 -62.73 -47.29
CA ALA A 52 41.72 -64.13 -47.25
C ALA A 52 40.93 -64.57 -48.50
N GLY A 53 40.62 -63.65 -49.43
CA GLY A 53 39.94 -63.94 -50.70
C GLY A 53 38.54 -64.52 -50.51
N GLU A 54 38.23 -65.64 -51.17
CA GLU A 54 36.91 -66.30 -51.13
C GLU A 54 36.50 -66.73 -49.72
N HIS A 55 37.46 -67.11 -48.86
CA HIS A 55 37.19 -67.54 -47.48
C HIS A 55 36.85 -66.37 -46.55
N GLY A 56 37.19 -65.13 -46.94
CA GLY A 56 36.95 -63.92 -46.15
C GLY A 56 35.62 -63.22 -46.40
N LYS A 57 34.82 -63.66 -47.38
CA LYS A 57 33.59 -62.97 -47.82
C LYS A 57 32.57 -62.74 -46.69
N GLY A 58 32.39 -63.71 -45.79
CA GLY A 58 31.49 -63.57 -44.64
C GLY A 58 32.02 -62.58 -43.59
N PHE A 59 33.34 -62.56 -43.36
CA PHE A 59 33.99 -61.64 -42.44
C PHE A 59 34.01 -60.19 -42.97
N ALA A 60 34.09 -59.99 -44.28
CA ALA A 60 34.03 -58.67 -44.90
C ALA A 60 32.69 -57.97 -44.62
N VAL A 61 31.56 -58.69 -44.73
CA VAL A 61 30.22 -58.12 -44.44
C VAL A 61 30.09 -57.72 -42.98
N VAL A 62 30.60 -58.55 -42.05
CA VAL A 62 30.59 -58.21 -40.62
C VAL A 62 31.47 -57.00 -40.33
N ALA A 63 32.64 -56.90 -40.95
CA ALA A 63 33.53 -55.76 -40.80
C ALA A 63 32.88 -54.45 -41.27
N ASP A 64 32.18 -54.47 -42.41
CA ASP A 64 31.46 -53.29 -42.91
C ASP A 64 30.29 -52.88 -42.00
N GLU A 65 29.55 -53.85 -41.44
CA GLU A 65 28.46 -53.55 -40.49
C GLU A 65 28.99 -52.95 -39.18
N VAL A 66 30.08 -53.49 -38.63
CA VAL A 66 30.74 -52.95 -37.42
C VAL A 66 31.28 -51.54 -37.69
N ARG A 67 31.84 -51.30 -38.87
CA ARG A 67 32.31 -49.97 -39.29
C ARG A 67 31.16 -48.96 -39.35
N ASN A 68 30.02 -49.35 -39.94
CA ASN A 68 28.84 -48.50 -40.04
C ASN A 68 28.27 -48.17 -38.64
N LEU A 69 28.19 -49.16 -37.76
CA LEU A 69 27.77 -48.97 -36.37
C LEU A 69 28.69 -48.01 -35.62
N ALA A 70 30.01 -48.13 -35.80
CA ALA A 70 30.99 -47.25 -35.18
C ALA A 70 30.86 -45.79 -35.68
N MET A 71 30.66 -45.57 -36.99
CA MET A 71 30.40 -44.23 -37.53
C MET A 71 29.10 -43.62 -36.98
N ARG A 72 28.04 -44.42 -36.86
CA ARG A 72 26.77 -43.98 -36.24
C ARG A 72 26.95 -43.60 -34.77
N ALA A 73 27.71 -44.39 -34.02
CA ALA A 73 28.01 -44.09 -32.61
C ALA A 73 28.80 -42.79 -32.45
N ALA A 74 29.81 -42.55 -33.31
CA ALA A 74 30.57 -41.30 -33.30
C ALA A 74 29.70 -40.08 -33.63
N GLN A 75 28.79 -40.20 -34.62
CA GLN A 75 27.86 -39.12 -34.96
C GLN A 75 26.89 -38.81 -33.81
N ALA A 76 26.31 -39.84 -33.17
CA ALA A 76 25.43 -39.66 -32.02
C ALA A 76 26.15 -39.04 -30.80
N ALA A 77 27.42 -39.43 -30.57
CA ALA A 77 28.26 -38.82 -29.54
C ALA A 77 28.46 -37.32 -29.81
N LYS A 78 28.75 -36.94 -31.06
CA LYS A 78 28.92 -35.53 -31.45
C LYS A 78 27.64 -34.71 -31.28
N GLU A 79 26.49 -35.25 -31.67
CA GLU A 79 25.19 -34.60 -31.45
C GLU A 79 24.90 -34.41 -29.96
N THR A 80 25.20 -35.42 -29.14
CA THR A 80 25.06 -35.34 -27.68
C THR A 80 25.97 -34.27 -27.08
N THR A 81 27.21 -34.15 -27.55
CA THR A 81 28.13 -33.07 -27.13
C THR A 81 27.53 -31.69 -27.42
N GLY A 82 26.95 -31.49 -28.61
CA GLY A 82 26.29 -30.22 -28.95
C GLY A 82 25.11 -29.88 -28.02
N LEU A 83 24.30 -30.87 -27.63
CA LEU A 83 23.22 -30.68 -26.66
C LEU A 83 23.75 -30.32 -25.26
N ILE A 84 24.87 -30.90 -24.84
CA ILE A 84 25.52 -30.58 -23.55
C ILE A 84 26.06 -29.15 -23.57
N GLU A 85 26.71 -28.73 -24.66
CA GLU A 85 27.22 -27.36 -24.80
C GLU A 85 26.09 -26.32 -24.74
N ASP A 86 24.97 -26.59 -25.41
CA ASP A 86 23.77 -25.74 -25.33
C ASP A 86 23.17 -25.71 -23.90
N ALA A 87 23.15 -26.84 -23.20
CA ALA A 87 22.68 -26.91 -21.82
C ALA A 87 23.58 -26.08 -20.87
N VAL A 88 24.91 -26.15 -21.03
CA VAL A 88 25.87 -25.33 -20.27
C VAL A 88 25.65 -23.85 -20.54
N HIS A 89 25.49 -23.47 -21.81
CA HIS A 89 25.23 -22.08 -22.19
C HIS A 89 23.93 -21.54 -21.56
N LYS A 90 22.85 -22.32 -21.60
CA LYS A 90 21.57 -21.96 -20.95
C LYS A 90 21.69 -21.87 -19.43
N SER A 91 22.47 -22.75 -18.79
CA SER A 91 22.75 -22.70 -17.34
C SER A 91 23.52 -21.44 -16.95
N GLN A 92 24.50 -21.02 -17.75
CA GLN A 92 25.25 -19.78 -17.54
C GLN A 92 24.34 -18.55 -17.67
N GLN A 93 23.49 -18.50 -18.70
CA GLN A 93 22.47 -17.45 -18.84
C GLN A 93 21.51 -17.43 -17.64
N GLY A 94 21.06 -18.60 -17.19
CA GLY A 94 20.21 -18.73 -16.00
C GLY A 94 20.89 -18.19 -14.73
N THR A 95 22.20 -18.40 -14.60
CA THR A 95 23.01 -17.88 -13.49
C THR A 95 23.09 -16.35 -13.52
N GLN A 96 23.29 -15.77 -14.71
CA GLN A 96 23.32 -14.32 -14.89
C GLN A 96 21.98 -13.66 -14.51
N VAL A 97 20.88 -14.20 -15.03
CA VAL A 97 19.53 -13.71 -14.71
C VAL A 97 19.22 -13.87 -13.22
N ALA A 98 19.64 -14.98 -12.60
CA ALA A 98 19.50 -15.17 -11.16
C ALA A 98 20.27 -14.11 -10.35
N GLY A 99 21.46 -13.71 -10.81
CA GLY A 99 22.24 -12.62 -10.22
C GLY A 99 21.49 -11.28 -10.28
N GLU A 100 20.98 -10.90 -11.45
CA GLU A 100 20.20 -9.68 -11.65
C GLU A 100 18.95 -9.64 -10.75
N VAL A 101 18.24 -10.76 -10.63
CA VAL A 101 17.10 -10.88 -9.72
C VAL A 101 17.53 -10.69 -8.25
N GLY A 102 18.69 -11.20 -7.86
CA GLY A 102 19.26 -10.98 -6.53
C GLY A 102 19.53 -9.50 -6.22
N GLU A 103 20.06 -8.75 -7.18
CA GLU A 103 20.28 -7.31 -7.04
C GLU A 103 18.95 -6.54 -6.89
N VAL A 104 17.96 -6.87 -7.71
CA VAL A 104 16.62 -6.26 -7.63
C VAL A 104 15.96 -6.54 -6.28
N LEU A 105 16.05 -7.78 -5.77
CA LEU A 105 15.53 -8.12 -4.45
C LEU A 105 16.22 -7.33 -3.33
N THR A 106 17.53 -7.10 -3.45
CA THR A 106 18.29 -6.28 -2.50
C THR A 106 17.80 -4.82 -2.52
N GLN A 107 17.54 -4.27 -3.71
CA GLN A 107 16.97 -2.93 -3.86
C GLN A 107 15.57 -2.82 -3.26
N ILE A 108 14.71 -3.84 -3.47
CA ILE A 108 13.38 -3.91 -2.86
C ILE A 108 13.49 -3.93 -1.34
N ALA A 109 14.37 -4.77 -0.78
CA ALA A 109 14.58 -4.85 0.67
C ALA A 109 15.03 -3.50 1.25
N SER A 110 15.94 -2.79 0.57
CA SER A 110 16.33 -1.43 0.95
C SER A 110 15.17 -0.44 0.90
N GLY A 111 14.34 -0.50 -0.16
CA GLY A 111 13.15 0.33 -0.31
C GLY A 111 12.14 0.11 0.82
N VAL A 112 11.87 -1.14 1.18
CA VAL A 112 10.99 -1.49 2.31
C VAL A 112 11.55 -0.95 3.63
N GLY A 113 12.87 -0.98 3.82
CA GLY A 113 13.53 -0.37 4.98
C GLY A 113 13.24 1.13 5.09
N LYS A 114 13.40 1.88 3.99
CA LYS A 114 13.10 3.33 3.95
C LYS A 114 11.63 3.62 4.23
N VAL A 115 10.72 2.82 3.68
CA VAL A 115 9.27 2.97 3.97
C VAL A 115 9.00 2.73 5.46
N SER A 116 9.67 1.76 6.08
CA SER A 116 9.53 1.49 7.52
C SER A 116 10.05 2.64 8.37
N GLU A 117 11.17 3.25 7.98
CA GLU A 117 11.70 4.46 8.63
C GLU A 117 10.72 5.63 8.54
N LEU A 118 10.19 5.91 7.35
CA LEU A 118 9.17 6.94 7.15
C LEU A 118 7.90 6.69 7.98
N ILE A 119 7.46 5.44 8.13
CA ILE A 119 6.33 5.10 9.01
C ILE A 119 6.67 5.39 10.48
N GLY A 120 7.92 5.15 10.89
CA GLY A 120 8.43 5.54 12.20
C GLY A 120 8.36 7.05 12.42
N GLU A 121 8.85 7.83 11.45
CA GLU A 121 8.78 9.29 11.48
C GLU A 121 7.34 9.81 11.50
N ILE A 122 6.43 9.24 10.69
CA ILE A 122 5.00 9.60 10.69
C ILE A 122 4.37 9.31 12.06
N SER A 123 4.71 8.17 12.66
CA SER A 123 4.18 7.80 13.98
C SER A 123 4.65 8.78 15.05
N GLN A 124 5.93 9.19 15.01
CA GLN A 124 6.47 10.20 15.92
C GLN A 124 5.81 11.57 15.70
N ALA A 125 5.71 12.02 14.45
CA ALA A 125 5.06 13.29 14.12
C ALA A 125 3.58 13.29 14.54
N GLY A 126 2.91 12.15 14.39
CA GLY A 126 1.53 11.96 14.88
C GLY A 126 1.41 12.09 16.40
N GLN A 127 2.38 11.58 17.15
CA GLN A 127 2.45 11.72 18.61
C GLN A 127 2.64 13.19 19.01
N GLU A 128 3.57 13.90 18.34
CA GLU A 128 3.83 15.33 18.58
C GLU A 128 2.62 16.19 18.22
N GLN A 129 1.95 15.89 17.11
CA GLN A 129 0.73 16.58 16.69
C GLN A 129 -0.41 16.35 17.70
N ALA A 130 -0.58 15.13 18.22
CA ALA A 130 -1.58 14.83 19.24
C ALA A 130 -1.34 15.66 20.52
N GLN A 131 -0.08 15.75 20.95
CA GLN A 131 0.29 16.59 22.10
C GLN A 131 0.04 18.08 21.82
N GLY A 132 0.35 18.57 20.62
CA GLY A 132 0.06 19.94 20.20
C GLY A 132 -1.45 20.24 20.21
N VAL A 133 -2.28 19.29 19.76
CA VAL A 133 -3.75 19.43 19.80
C VAL A 133 -4.28 19.50 21.22
N GLU A 134 -3.72 18.71 22.16
CA GLU A 134 -4.10 18.78 23.58
C GLU A 134 -3.78 20.15 24.19
N GLN A 135 -2.62 20.72 23.86
CA GLN A 135 -2.24 22.07 24.28
C GLN A 135 -3.18 23.14 23.70
N VAL A 136 -3.51 23.04 22.41
CA VAL A 136 -4.48 23.94 21.76
C VAL A 136 -5.85 23.83 22.42
N ASN A 137 -6.33 22.62 22.71
CA ASN A 137 -7.60 22.41 23.38
C ASN A 137 -7.64 23.10 24.76
N THR A 138 -6.56 22.95 25.54
CA THR A 138 -6.41 23.61 26.83
C THR A 138 -6.44 25.13 26.70
N ALA A 139 -5.70 25.69 25.74
CA ALA A 139 -5.67 27.13 25.49
C ALA A 139 -7.04 27.68 25.07
N VAL A 140 -7.77 26.96 24.21
CA VAL A 140 -9.13 27.33 23.78
C VAL A 140 -10.10 27.31 24.97
N SER A 141 -10.02 26.30 25.84
CA SER A 141 -10.83 26.24 27.06
C SER A 141 -10.53 27.40 28.02
N GLN A 142 -9.26 27.82 28.12
CA GLN A 142 -8.89 28.98 28.91
C GLN A 142 -9.40 30.29 28.29
N MET A 143 -9.30 30.43 26.96
CA MET A 143 -9.88 31.58 26.24
C MET A 143 -11.39 31.67 26.42
N ASP A 144 -12.10 30.54 26.40
CA ASP A 144 -13.54 30.48 26.65
C ASP A 144 -13.88 31.01 28.05
N ARG A 145 -13.14 30.59 29.09
CA ARG A 145 -13.32 31.11 30.46
C ARG A 145 -13.10 32.62 30.55
N VAL A 146 -12.03 33.14 29.94
CA VAL A 146 -11.76 34.59 29.93
C VAL A 146 -12.84 35.35 29.16
N THR A 147 -13.34 34.78 28.06
CA THR A 147 -14.42 35.38 27.26
C THR A 147 -15.71 35.46 28.06
N GLN A 148 -16.07 34.38 28.78
CA GLN A 148 -17.23 34.37 29.68
C GLN A 148 -17.06 35.36 30.84
N GLN A 149 -15.87 35.43 31.43
CA GLN A 149 -15.57 36.41 32.48
C GLN A 149 -15.69 37.85 31.96
N ASN A 150 -15.17 38.14 30.77
CA ASN A 150 -15.30 39.46 30.15
C ASN A 150 -16.76 39.83 29.89
N ALA A 151 -17.57 38.87 29.45
CA ALA A 151 -19.01 39.08 29.27
C ALA A 151 -19.70 39.40 30.61
N ALA A 152 -19.43 38.61 31.66
CA ALA A 152 -19.97 38.85 33.00
C ALA A 152 -19.54 40.22 33.57
N THR A 153 -18.25 40.57 33.45
CA THR A 153 -17.75 41.88 33.89
C THR A 153 -18.36 43.03 33.09
N ALA A 154 -18.63 42.84 31.79
CA ALA A 154 -19.33 43.84 30.99
C ALA A 154 -20.79 44.02 31.43
N GLU A 155 -21.49 42.93 31.77
CA GLU A 155 -22.84 42.98 32.34
C GLU A 155 -22.86 43.69 33.71
N GLU A 156 -21.94 43.34 34.61
CA GLU A 156 -21.77 44.02 35.90
C GLU A 156 -21.46 45.51 35.72
N SER A 157 -20.58 45.85 34.78
CA SER A 157 -20.21 47.25 34.47
C SER A 157 -21.39 48.03 33.91
N ALA A 158 -22.22 47.42 33.06
CA ALA A 158 -23.43 48.03 32.53
C ALA A 158 -24.45 48.29 33.66
N ALA A 159 -24.67 47.32 34.55
CA ALA A 159 -25.55 47.48 35.71
C ALA A 159 -25.05 48.59 36.65
N ALA A 160 -23.75 48.65 36.93
CA ALA A 160 -23.16 49.71 37.73
C ALA A 160 -23.30 51.09 37.07
N ALA A 161 -23.16 51.17 35.74
CA ALA A 161 -23.37 52.41 34.99
C ALA A 161 -24.83 52.90 35.05
N GLU A 162 -25.80 51.98 34.98
CA GLU A 162 -27.22 52.30 35.17
C GLU A 162 -27.52 52.81 36.58
N GLU A 163 -26.97 52.17 37.62
CA GLU A 163 -27.15 52.59 39.01
C GLU A 163 -26.53 53.99 39.25
N LEU A 164 -25.30 54.22 38.76
CA LEU A 164 -24.65 55.54 38.83
C LEU A 164 -25.47 56.62 38.09
N SER A 165 -26.07 56.28 36.94
CA SER A 165 -26.95 57.20 36.21
C SER A 165 -28.21 57.53 37.02
N ALA A 166 -28.82 56.54 37.67
CA ALA A 166 -29.99 56.75 38.53
C ALA A 166 -29.66 57.61 39.77
N GLN A 167 -28.50 57.39 40.40
CA GLN A 167 -28.03 58.23 41.50
C GLN A 167 -27.75 59.67 41.05
N ALA A 168 -27.13 59.86 39.90
CA ALA A 168 -26.89 61.19 39.33
C ALA A 168 -28.21 61.95 39.05
N MET A 169 -29.24 61.25 38.53
CA MET A 169 -30.59 61.82 38.36
C MET A 169 -31.22 62.23 39.69
N THR A 170 -31.03 61.42 40.73
CA THR A 170 -31.54 61.71 42.09
C THR A 170 -30.86 62.95 42.68
N VAL A 171 -29.53 63.04 42.58
CA VAL A 171 -28.76 64.21 43.05
C VAL A 171 -29.14 65.47 42.27
N LYS A 172 -29.37 65.36 40.95
CA LYS A 172 -29.85 66.49 40.15
C LYS A 172 -31.21 66.99 40.66
N ALA A 173 -32.15 66.08 40.89
CA ALA A 173 -33.49 66.43 41.38
C ALA A 173 -33.44 67.14 42.75
N THR A 174 -32.59 66.69 43.68
CA THR A 174 -32.45 67.35 44.99
C THR A 174 -31.82 68.73 44.90
N VAL A 175 -30.85 68.93 44.00
CA VAL A 175 -30.27 70.25 43.72
C VAL A 175 -31.29 71.19 43.08
N ASP A 176 -32.11 70.70 42.15
CA ASP A 176 -33.18 71.48 41.50
C ASP A 176 -34.22 71.92 42.55
N GLU A 177 -34.64 71.02 43.46
CA GLU A 177 -35.55 71.33 44.57
C GLU A 177 -34.95 72.38 45.54
N LEU A 178 -33.69 72.20 45.95
CA LEU A 178 -33.00 73.15 46.82
C LEU A 178 -32.88 74.52 46.15
N THR A 179 -32.57 74.55 44.85
CA THR A 179 -32.49 75.78 44.07
C THR A 179 -33.85 76.50 44.04
N ALA A 180 -34.95 75.76 43.85
CA ALA A 180 -36.31 76.31 43.89
C ALA A 180 -36.67 76.89 45.26
N LEU A 181 -36.27 76.22 46.35
CA LEU A 181 -36.46 76.72 47.72
C LEU A 181 -35.66 78.01 47.99
N VAL A 182 -34.40 78.06 47.56
CA VAL A 182 -33.51 79.23 47.76
C VAL A 182 -33.95 80.44 46.92
N HIS A 183 -34.49 80.23 45.71
CA HIS A 183 -34.89 81.32 44.82
C HIS A 183 -36.31 81.85 45.04
N GLY A 184 -37.09 81.26 45.96
CA GLY A 184 -38.39 81.79 46.39
C GLY A 184 -39.48 81.64 45.31
N GLY A 185 -40.44 80.76 45.57
CA GLY A 185 -41.48 80.36 44.62
C GLY A 185 -42.33 81.52 44.07
N ALA A 186 -42.50 81.49 42.74
CA ALA A 186 -43.62 82.12 42.05
C ALA A 186 -44.04 81.23 40.87
N GLY A 187 -45.29 80.74 40.90
CA GLY A 187 -45.98 80.28 39.69
C GLY A 187 -46.62 78.91 39.75
N CYS A 188 -47.78 78.82 40.42
CA CYS A 188 -48.83 77.87 40.10
C CYS A 188 -49.39 78.12 38.68
N HIS A 189 -49.62 77.07 37.89
CA HIS A 189 -50.55 76.86 36.74
C HIS A 189 -50.25 75.42 36.27
N GLY A 190 -51.14 74.48 35.97
CA GLY A 190 -52.57 74.41 35.67
C GLY A 190 -52.72 73.09 34.88
N ALA A 191 -53.77 72.31 35.16
CA ALA A 191 -53.96 70.97 34.57
C ALA A 191 -54.30 71.00 33.07
N SER A 192 -53.76 70.05 32.29
CA SER A 192 -54.50 69.37 31.20
C SER A 192 -53.76 68.12 30.69
N ASP A 193 -54.53 67.05 30.64
CA ASP A 193 -54.35 65.72 30.04
C ASP A 193 -53.82 65.71 28.59
N GLN A 194 -52.90 64.78 28.26
CA GLN A 194 -53.02 63.89 27.10
C GLN A 194 -51.91 62.81 27.01
N SER A 195 -52.40 61.58 26.89
CA SER A 195 -51.75 60.36 26.40
C SER A 195 -50.97 60.54 25.07
N SER A 196 -49.71 60.09 25.03
CA SER A 196 -49.15 59.34 23.88
C SER A 196 -47.90 58.54 24.28
N ALA A 197 -47.86 57.28 23.85
CA ALA A 197 -46.96 56.19 24.24
C ALA A 197 -45.44 56.43 24.12
N PRO A 198 -44.61 55.75 24.93
CA PRO A 198 -43.26 55.36 24.54
C PRO A 198 -43.28 53.95 23.91
N LYS A 199 -42.63 53.79 22.75
CA LYS A 199 -42.32 52.48 22.17
C LYS A 199 -41.34 51.77 23.11
N SER A 200 -41.77 50.67 23.72
CA SER A 200 -40.89 49.66 24.26
C SER A 200 -40.12 49.00 23.11
N ARG A 201 -38.79 48.98 23.23
CA ARG A 201 -37.94 47.98 22.60
C ARG A 201 -37.52 47.04 23.71
N ASP A 202 -38.12 45.86 23.75
CA ASP A 202 -37.55 44.73 24.47
C ASP A 202 -36.41 44.13 23.63
N PRO A 203 -35.24 43.83 24.22
CA PRO A 203 -34.53 42.61 23.92
C PRO A 203 -35.11 41.49 24.81
N ALA A 204 -35.74 40.51 24.18
CA ALA A 204 -36.22 39.33 24.89
C ALA A 204 -35.02 38.49 25.36
N SER A 205 -34.88 38.35 26.67
CA SER A 205 -34.25 37.20 27.33
C SER A 205 -35.24 36.62 28.33
N GLY A 206 -35.45 35.32 28.23
CA GLY A 206 -36.29 34.53 29.12
C GLY A 206 -35.91 33.06 29.01
N SER A 207 -35.20 32.58 30.04
CA SER A 207 -35.04 31.19 30.46
C SER A 207 -36.42 30.63 30.93
N ASP A 208 -36.73 29.36 31.17
CA ASP A 208 -36.05 28.07 31.36
C ASP A 208 -37.15 26.96 31.30
N GLY A 209 -36.79 25.67 31.14
CA GLY A 209 -37.55 24.59 31.79
C GLY A 209 -38.20 23.47 30.95
N SER A 210 -37.42 22.39 30.71
CA SER A 210 -37.76 20.95 30.86
C SER A 210 -38.97 20.31 30.14
N THR A 211 -38.71 19.40 29.19
CA THR A 211 -39.05 17.94 29.33
C THR A 211 -38.50 17.05 28.19
N ARG A 212 -37.66 16.09 28.58
CA ARG A 212 -37.57 14.66 28.15
C ARG A 212 -38.22 14.23 26.82
N VAL A 213 -37.42 13.80 25.84
CA VAL A 213 -37.83 12.77 24.84
C VAL A 213 -36.65 11.83 24.53
N GLY A 214 -36.91 10.53 24.65
CA GLY A 214 -36.01 9.45 24.27
C GLY A 214 -36.11 9.02 22.80
N ALA A 215 -35.09 8.26 22.39
CA ALA A 215 -34.95 7.37 21.24
C ALA A 215 -36.12 7.19 20.24
N LYS A 216 -35.82 7.41 18.95
CA LYS A 216 -36.06 6.52 17.77
C LYS A 216 -35.51 7.24 16.51
N LYS A 217 -34.48 6.70 15.84
CA LYS A 217 -34.54 5.90 14.59
C LYS A 217 -35.59 6.38 13.59
N ASP A 218 -35.13 6.97 12.48
CA ASP A 218 -35.66 6.85 11.10
C ASP A 218 -34.63 7.51 10.15
N ALA A 219 -33.82 6.78 9.37
CA ALA A 219 -34.16 6.07 8.14
C ALA A 219 -34.72 6.99 7.02
N CYS A 220 -33.86 7.79 6.38
CA CYS A 220 -34.17 8.34 5.05
C CYS A 220 -33.56 7.43 3.98
N LYS A 221 -34.40 6.57 3.38
CA LYS A 221 -34.08 5.71 2.24
C LYS A 221 -34.74 6.30 0.98
N LYS A 222 -33.88 6.70 0.04
CA LYS A 222 -33.98 6.72 -1.43
C LYS A 222 -35.38 6.64 -2.09
N SER A 223 -35.64 7.56 -3.03
CA SER A 223 -35.81 7.23 -4.46
C SER A 223 -35.93 8.48 -5.35
N GLY A 224 -35.33 8.45 -6.55
CA GLY A 224 -35.48 9.45 -7.61
C GLY A 224 -34.18 9.76 -8.36
N ALA A 225 -34.04 9.28 -9.61
CA ALA A 225 -32.84 9.21 -10.45
C ALA A 225 -32.24 10.55 -10.94
N PRO A 226 -31.06 10.51 -11.60
CA PRO A 226 -31.09 10.87 -13.02
C PRO A 226 -30.36 9.89 -13.96
N LYS A 227 -30.74 9.95 -15.24
CA LYS A 227 -30.21 9.23 -16.40
C LYS A 227 -28.78 9.66 -16.71
N GLU A 228 -27.91 8.70 -17.02
CA GLU A 228 -26.65 8.95 -17.72
C GLU A 228 -26.52 8.03 -18.93
N THR A 229 -26.03 8.62 -20.01
CA THR A 229 -26.08 8.15 -21.40
C THR A 229 -24.90 7.24 -21.72
N GLU A 230 -25.16 6.22 -22.55
CA GLU A 230 -24.21 5.24 -23.10
C GLU A 230 -22.91 5.83 -23.68
N ARG A 231 -21.78 5.14 -23.48
CA ARG A 231 -21.05 4.45 -24.57
C ARG A 231 -19.92 3.51 -24.10
N SER A 232 -19.99 2.29 -24.64
CA SER A 232 -18.90 1.45 -25.18
C SER A 232 -17.99 0.63 -24.24
N ARG A 233 -18.44 -0.61 -24.00
CA ARG A 233 -17.76 -1.92 -24.23
C ARG A 233 -16.23 -1.94 -24.24
N THR A 234 -15.60 -2.78 -23.39
CA THR A 234 -15.12 -4.15 -23.71
C THR A 234 -14.47 -4.78 -22.46
N ALA A 235 -15.02 -5.88 -21.94
CA ALA A 235 -14.29 -6.81 -21.05
C ALA A 235 -14.89 -8.22 -21.21
N ALA A 236 -14.06 -9.18 -21.63
CA ALA A 236 -14.40 -10.59 -21.77
C ALA A 236 -14.42 -11.29 -20.38
N PRO A 237 -15.23 -12.35 -20.17
CA PRO A 237 -15.32 -13.00 -18.88
C PRO A 237 -14.24 -14.07 -18.71
N ILE A 238 -13.63 -14.11 -17.53
CA ILE A 238 -12.77 -15.19 -17.06
C ILE A 238 -13.69 -16.29 -16.53
N GLN A 239 -13.59 -17.50 -17.10
CA GLN A 239 -14.35 -18.67 -16.67
C GLN A 239 -13.97 -19.09 -15.26
N SER A 240 -14.97 -19.17 -14.38
CA SER A 240 -14.93 -19.87 -13.10
C SER A 240 -15.00 -21.37 -13.31
N VAL A 241 -13.95 -22.10 -12.94
CA VAL A 241 -13.99 -23.55 -12.74
C VAL A 241 -14.42 -23.84 -11.31
N ALA A 242 -15.57 -24.48 -11.16
CA ALA A 242 -16.07 -25.07 -9.92
C ALA A 242 -16.51 -26.52 -10.22
N GLY A 243 -16.11 -27.46 -9.35
CA GLY A 243 -16.34 -28.90 -9.43
C GLY A 243 -15.01 -29.64 -9.66
N GLU A 244 -14.55 -30.59 -8.85
CA GLU A 244 -15.23 -31.50 -7.92
C GLU A 244 -14.34 -31.73 -6.66
N ASP A 245 -14.94 -31.54 -5.49
CA ASP A 245 -14.41 -31.91 -4.18
C ASP A 245 -15.09 -33.23 -3.82
N ASP A 246 -14.52 -34.35 -4.27
CA ASP A 246 -14.99 -35.69 -3.93
C ASP A 246 -14.19 -36.22 -2.74
N GLY A 247 -14.92 -36.40 -1.64
CA GLY A 247 -14.38 -36.82 -0.36
C GLY A 247 -13.80 -38.23 -0.37
N LEU A 248 -12.68 -38.38 0.34
CA LEU A 248 -12.20 -39.65 0.83
C LEU A 248 -11.80 -39.49 2.30
N ALA A 249 -12.77 -39.76 3.17
CA ALA A 249 -12.53 -40.20 4.54
C ALA A 249 -12.49 -41.74 4.54
N HIS A 250 -11.37 -42.33 4.97
CA HIS A 250 -11.26 -43.53 5.81
C HIS A 250 -9.87 -44.18 5.69
N PHE A 251 -9.07 -44.00 6.76
CA PHE A 251 -8.13 -44.91 7.45
C PHE A 251 -6.87 -44.17 7.92
#